data_AF-A0A3D4VNS5-F1
#
_entry.id   AF-A0A3D4VNS5-F1
#
_cell.length_a   1.000
_cell.length_b   1.000
_cell.length_c   1.000
_cell.angle_alpha   90.00
_cell.angle_beta   90.00
_cell.angle_gamma   90.00
#
_symmetry.space_group_name_H-M   'P 1'
#
loop_
_entity.id
_entity.type
_entity.pdbx_description
1 polymer ?
#
loop_
_entity_poly.entity_id
_entity_poly.type
_entity_poly.pdbx_seq_one_letter_code
_entity_poly.pdbx_strand_id
1 'polypeptide(L)'
;MKTILRMGLLLSLFISLHTPTHALEVKEVYTVDDWLSIDVGDTVLLMNDLDFGGVDYRPIPLFSGTLDGQGYTIKNLTINLSEESLEPNVGLFGQLSGASIRNLNVDRLTIDAPIEMVSVGSIAGRVLNSTLENIAITNAELNSGFNAGGLIGTIEALDPWAEVLEPNVVQINQTSFNGMIKGGYQVGGLIGSINNSSYVSISASYTKGSLSATDNAGFMIGEILSSAVEFTDTYSKMNLNYIENEISQRAFGWIGYRMFGGSGSHSLNINHAYQQTSIQGLEVHEYMHAWVGIDDGNTVPVLSDVYYDRDRLLVDDLGMKTGEELLNKDTYALFDFDTIWMMDSSLNDGHPLFQYEVFEVTIHPNNGDEIQETNYTKNSSIILPELIYEGFTHEGWYQDEALTLPFNSTNTYSQDMTLYAKWAENPADEVSIEEPDAEEPTTQEPSPVVSNPVHEVVTSDKQSTNIVVNIPASVTPIIDEPSETDVEPDTLEIVTEPKDEEVEPSLDPIENKVSKAGSWCWLWLLIILLLVAYTIYRKLKRRELVQHE
;
A
#
# COMPACT_ATOMS: atom_id res chain seq x y z
N MET A 1 -31.41 41.35 39.32
CA MET A 1 -30.59 40.11 39.26
C MET A 1 -31.41 38.85 38.94
N LYS A 2 -32.52 38.55 39.64
CA LYS A 2 -33.35 37.36 39.34
C LYS A 2 -34.05 37.36 37.96
N THR A 3 -34.30 38.52 37.36
CA THR A 3 -34.92 38.64 36.02
C THR A 3 -33.91 38.41 34.88
N ILE A 4 -32.64 38.76 35.08
CA ILE A 4 -31.55 38.56 34.10
C ILE A 4 -31.15 37.08 34.05
N LEU A 5 -31.17 36.39 35.20
CA LEU A 5 -30.91 34.94 35.26
C LEU A 5 -31.98 34.10 34.54
N ARG A 6 -33.26 34.52 34.58
CA ARG A 6 -34.35 33.84 33.86
C ARG A 6 -34.31 34.06 32.34
N MET A 7 -33.79 35.20 31.90
CA MET A 7 -33.63 35.50 30.47
C MET A 7 -32.43 34.78 29.86
N GLY A 8 -31.34 34.60 30.62
CA GLY A 8 -30.20 33.78 30.22
C GLY A 8 -30.53 32.28 30.09
N LEU A 9 -31.36 31.74 30.98
CA LEU A 9 -31.76 30.33 30.93
C LEU A 9 -32.77 30.02 29.82
N LEU A 10 -33.60 30.99 29.43
CA LEU A 10 -34.48 30.88 28.26
C LEU A 10 -33.70 31.03 26.96
N LEU A 11 -32.66 31.86 26.90
CA LEU A 11 -31.81 32.02 25.72
C LEU A 11 -30.92 30.78 25.50
N SER A 12 -30.42 30.13 26.57
CA SER A 12 -29.71 28.84 26.46
C SER A 12 -30.64 27.70 26.05
N LEU A 13 -31.91 27.72 26.48
CA LEU A 13 -32.90 26.73 26.04
C LEU A 13 -33.30 26.94 24.56
N PHE A 14 -33.40 28.19 24.10
CA PHE A 14 -33.71 28.51 22.70
C PHE A 14 -32.55 28.22 21.72
N ILE A 15 -31.29 28.41 22.15
CA ILE A 15 -30.12 28.02 21.35
C ILE A 15 -29.99 26.48 21.30
N SER A 16 -30.42 25.78 22.36
CA SER A 16 -30.42 24.30 22.39
C SER A 16 -31.61 23.65 21.66
N LEU A 17 -32.56 24.43 21.13
CA LEU A 17 -33.75 23.94 20.40
C LEU A 17 -33.72 24.26 18.90
N HIS A 18 -32.65 24.85 18.38
CA HIS A 18 -32.50 25.21 16.95
C HIS A 18 -31.10 24.95 16.36
N THR A 19 -30.21 24.21 17.03
CA THR A 19 -29.31 23.38 16.24
C THR A 19 -30.20 22.28 15.67
N PRO A 20 -30.44 22.20 14.35
CA PRO A 20 -30.85 20.93 13.81
C PRO A 20 -29.80 19.94 14.31
N THR A 21 -30.20 19.02 15.20
CA THR A 21 -29.63 17.69 15.17
C THR A 21 -29.92 17.21 13.77
N HIS A 22 -29.04 17.54 12.82
CA HIS A 22 -28.94 16.78 11.59
C HIS A 22 -28.70 15.38 12.12
N ALA A 23 -29.71 14.51 11.97
CA ALA A 23 -29.41 13.09 11.90
C ALA A 23 -28.24 12.99 10.92
N LEU A 24 -27.14 12.36 11.33
CA LEU A 24 -26.02 12.08 10.43
C LEU A 24 -26.63 11.42 9.19
N GLU A 25 -26.76 12.20 8.13
CA GLU A 25 -27.43 11.77 6.91
C GLU A 25 -26.44 10.84 6.23
N VAL A 26 -26.85 9.59 6.09
CA VAL A 26 -26.04 8.59 5.38
C VAL A 26 -26.05 8.97 3.91
N LYS A 27 -24.86 9.19 3.37
CA LYS A 27 -24.64 9.54 1.98
C LYS A 27 -24.34 8.29 1.18
N GLU A 28 -25.33 7.83 0.44
CA GLU A 28 -25.18 6.76 -0.53
C GLU A 28 -24.51 7.32 -1.80
N VAL A 29 -23.41 6.68 -2.22
CA VAL A 29 -22.59 7.09 -3.37
C VAL A 29 -22.70 6.04 -4.46
N TYR A 30 -23.38 6.39 -5.55
CA TYR A 30 -23.56 5.51 -6.71
C TYR A 30 -22.63 5.88 -7.87
N THR A 31 -22.17 7.14 -7.90
CA THR A 31 -21.41 7.74 -9.00
C THR A 31 -20.24 8.59 -8.50
N VAL A 32 -19.32 8.94 -9.40
CA VAL A 32 -18.21 9.86 -9.09
C VAL A 32 -18.72 11.25 -8.69
N ASP A 33 -19.82 11.73 -9.29
CA ASP A 33 -20.40 13.03 -8.91
C ASP A 33 -20.93 13.03 -7.47
N ASP A 34 -21.49 11.91 -7.01
CA ASP A 34 -21.89 11.74 -5.61
C ASP A 34 -20.68 11.82 -4.69
N TRP A 35 -19.58 11.15 -5.05
CA TRP A 35 -18.30 11.19 -4.32
C TRP A 35 -17.74 12.61 -4.21
N LEU A 36 -17.72 13.36 -5.32
CA LEU A 36 -17.19 14.72 -5.36
C LEU A 36 -17.98 15.72 -4.49
N SER A 37 -19.15 15.32 -4.00
CA SER A 37 -19.97 16.13 -3.10
C SER A 37 -19.81 15.79 -1.62
N ILE A 38 -18.99 14.80 -1.26
CA ILE A 38 -18.73 14.38 0.14
C ILE A 38 -18.22 15.58 0.96
N ASP A 39 -18.81 15.79 2.14
CA ASP A 39 -18.36 16.77 3.12
C ASP A 39 -17.56 16.11 4.26
N VAL A 40 -16.82 16.93 5.01
CA VAL A 40 -15.80 16.53 5.99
C VAL A 40 -16.32 15.58 7.08
N GLY A 41 -17.61 15.61 7.42
CA GLY A 41 -18.20 14.84 8.51
C GLY A 41 -19.21 13.79 8.07
N ASP A 42 -19.32 13.52 6.76
CA ASP A 42 -20.35 12.63 6.22
C ASP A 42 -20.16 11.17 6.68
N THR A 43 -21.27 10.44 6.81
CA THR A 43 -21.25 8.98 6.83
C THR A 43 -21.54 8.50 5.42
N VAL A 44 -20.55 7.94 4.75
CA VAL A 44 -20.56 7.59 3.32
C VAL A 44 -20.67 6.08 3.16
N LEU A 45 -21.59 5.64 2.30
CA LEU A 45 -21.71 4.25 1.85
C LEU A 45 -21.52 4.19 0.34
N LEU A 46 -20.56 3.40 -0.14
CA LEU A 46 -20.48 3.11 -1.57
C LEU A 46 -21.56 2.11 -1.95
N MET A 47 -22.29 2.40 -3.03
CA MET A 47 -23.35 1.54 -3.55
C MET A 47 -22.99 0.92 -4.90
N ASN A 48 -21.82 1.25 -5.43
CA ASN A 48 -21.30 0.76 -6.70
C ASN A 48 -19.78 0.98 -6.78
N ASP A 49 -19.14 0.27 -7.70
CA ASP A 49 -17.79 0.62 -8.16
C ASP A 49 -17.78 2.03 -8.77
N LEU A 50 -16.71 2.79 -8.49
CA LEU A 50 -16.53 4.14 -9.01
C LEU A 50 -15.31 4.19 -9.93
N ASP A 51 -15.51 4.54 -11.19
CA ASP A 51 -14.43 4.70 -12.17
C ASP A 51 -14.09 6.18 -12.37
N PHE A 52 -12.89 6.58 -11.93
CA PHE A 52 -12.37 7.94 -12.02
C PHE A 52 -11.58 8.21 -13.31
N GLY A 53 -11.58 7.28 -14.26
CA GLY A 53 -10.88 7.44 -15.53
C GLY A 53 -11.23 8.75 -16.23
N GLY A 54 -10.25 9.64 -16.41
CA GLY A 54 -10.42 10.94 -17.06
C GLY A 54 -11.08 12.03 -16.20
N VAL A 55 -11.31 11.77 -14.92
CA VAL A 55 -11.81 12.76 -13.95
C VAL A 55 -10.65 13.58 -13.40
N ASP A 56 -10.77 14.92 -13.42
CA ASP A 56 -9.82 15.81 -12.73
C ASP A 56 -10.12 15.80 -11.23
N TYR A 57 -9.54 14.82 -10.52
CA TYR A 57 -9.74 14.64 -9.10
C TYR A 57 -8.80 15.53 -8.27
N ARG A 58 -9.32 16.08 -7.18
CA ARG A 58 -8.52 16.67 -6.10
C ARG A 58 -8.84 15.95 -4.80
N PRO A 59 -7.83 15.68 -3.94
CA PRO A 59 -8.07 15.05 -2.66
C PRO A 59 -9.15 15.78 -1.86
N ILE A 60 -10.03 15.04 -1.19
CA ILE A 60 -10.92 15.64 -0.18
C ILE A 60 -10.00 16.17 0.93
N PRO A 61 -9.92 17.50 1.18
CA PRO A 61 -8.81 18.06 1.96
C PRO A 61 -8.74 17.56 3.39
N LEU A 62 -9.91 17.36 4.01
CA LEU A 62 -10.05 16.83 5.37
C LEU A 62 -11.29 15.94 5.42
N PHE A 63 -11.15 14.77 6.03
CA PHE A 63 -12.27 13.90 6.35
C PHE A 63 -12.17 13.40 7.80
N SER A 64 -13.30 13.47 8.49
CA SER A 64 -13.49 13.12 9.90
C SER A 64 -14.72 12.23 10.11
N GLY A 65 -15.36 11.84 9.01
CA GLY A 65 -16.56 11.03 9.00
C GLY A 65 -16.26 9.53 8.94
N THR A 66 -17.22 8.77 8.42
CA THR A 66 -17.09 7.32 8.20
C THR A 66 -17.28 7.03 6.71
N LEU A 67 -16.44 6.19 6.13
CA LEU A 67 -16.61 5.63 4.79
C LEU A 67 -16.67 4.11 4.90
N ASP A 68 -17.78 3.52 4.48
CA ASP A 68 -17.90 2.08 4.26
C ASP A 68 -18.00 1.83 2.75
N GLY A 69 -16.96 1.22 2.19
CA GLY A 69 -16.90 0.86 0.78
C GLY A 69 -17.77 -0.34 0.43
N GLN A 70 -18.32 -1.09 1.40
CA GLN A 70 -19.13 -2.30 1.19
C GLN A 70 -18.51 -3.34 0.24
N GLY A 71 -17.18 -3.33 0.07
CA GLY A 71 -16.43 -4.18 -0.86
C GLY A 71 -16.37 -3.67 -2.30
N TYR A 72 -16.93 -2.50 -2.60
CA TYR A 72 -16.84 -1.86 -3.91
C TYR A 72 -15.46 -1.24 -4.16
N THR A 73 -15.17 -1.02 -5.45
CA THR A 73 -13.87 -0.57 -5.93
C THR A 73 -13.90 0.85 -6.46
N ILE A 74 -12.96 1.68 -6.00
CA ILE A 74 -12.57 2.93 -6.67
C ILE A 74 -11.46 2.60 -7.67
N LYS A 75 -11.62 2.94 -8.95
CA LYS A 75 -10.67 2.56 -10.00
C LYS A 75 -10.23 3.67 -10.93
N ASN A 76 -9.06 3.48 -11.52
CA ASN A 76 -8.47 4.33 -12.57
C ASN A 76 -8.34 5.81 -12.17
N LEU A 77 -8.05 6.07 -10.90
CA LEU A 77 -7.90 7.42 -10.37
C LEU A 77 -6.49 7.92 -10.64
N THR A 78 -6.36 9.14 -11.17
CA THR A 78 -5.07 9.79 -11.40
C THR A 78 -5.02 11.15 -10.73
N ILE A 79 -3.99 11.40 -9.93
CA ILE A 79 -3.68 12.69 -9.33
C ILE A 79 -2.30 13.12 -9.80
N ASN A 80 -2.19 14.25 -10.48
CA ASN A 80 -0.91 14.81 -10.91
C ASN A 80 -0.71 16.18 -10.27
N LEU A 81 0.38 16.35 -9.53
CA LEU A 81 0.76 17.62 -8.92
C LEU A 81 2.13 18.05 -9.44
N SER A 82 2.16 19.16 -10.17
CA SER A 82 3.39 19.87 -10.57
C SER A 82 3.63 21.10 -9.69
N GLU A 83 4.82 21.72 -9.79
CA GLU A 83 5.46 22.73 -8.90
C GLU A 83 4.66 23.98 -8.43
N GLU A 84 3.35 24.03 -8.59
CA GLU A 84 2.47 25.11 -8.13
C GLU A 84 1.45 24.66 -7.05
N SER A 85 1.42 23.38 -6.68
CA SER A 85 0.50 22.87 -5.66
C SER A 85 1.01 23.14 -4.24
N LEU A 86 0.16 23.75 -3.40
CA LEU A 86 0.40 23.96 -1.97
C LEU A 86 -0.12 22.80 -1.11
N GLU A 87 -0.46 21.65 -1.70
CA GLU A 87 -1.04 20.52 -0.97
C GLU A 87 0.08 19.61 -0.43
N PRO A 88 0.39 19.66 0.88
CA PRO A 88 1.48 18.85 1.44
C PRO A 88 1.07 17.38 1.62
N ASN A 89 -0.20 17.02 1.42
CA ASN A 89 -0.73 15.71 1.73
C ASN A 89 -1.70 15.26 0.63
N VAL A 90 -1.44 14.11 0.03
CA VAL A 90 -2.14 13.64 -1.17
C VAL A 90 -2.55 12.18 -1.03
N GLY A 91 -3.78 11.88 -1.43
CA GLY A 91 -4.42 10.57 -1.45
C GLY A 91 -5.85 10.69 -1.96
N LEU A 92 -6.70 9.69 -1.73
CA LEU A 92 -8.15 9.91 -1.79
C LEU A 92 -8.55 11.08 -0.89
N PHE A 93 -7.94 11.13 0.29
CA PHE A 93 -8.05 12.22 1.24
C PHE A 93 -6.71 12.94 1.40
N GLY A 94 -6.73 14.26 1.51
CA GLY A 94 -5.55 15.00 1.94
C GLY A 94 -5.21 14.63 3.39
N GLN A 95 -6.21 14.70 4.26
CA GLN A 95 -6.06 14.38 5.67
C GLN A 95 -7.26 13.59 6.24
N LEU A 96 -6.96 12.58 7.05
CA LEU A 96 -7.93 11.94 7.95
C LEU A 96 -7.73 12.42 9.39
N SER A 97 -8.83 12.70 10.09
CA SER A 97 -8.82 13.15 11.48
C SER A 97 -10.05 12.65 12.23
N GLY A 98 -9.90 11.64 13.09
CA GLY A 98 -11.08 11.05 13.75
C GLY A 98 -11.94 10.18 12.82
N ALA A 99 -11.41 9.79 11.66
CA ALA A 99 -12.18 9.12 10.62
C ALA A 99 -12.13 7.59 10.73
N SER A 100 -13.13 6.93 10.16
CA SER A 100 -13.17 5.48 9.98
C SER A 100 -13.36 5.15 8.50
N ILE A 101 -12.41 4.46 7.88
CA ILE A 101 -12.49 4.01 6.49
C ILE A 101 -12.46 2.48 6.49
N ARG A 102 -13.43 1.84 5.83
CA ARG A 102 -13.46 0.38 5.77
C ARG A 102 -14.05 -0.22 4.52
N ASN A 103 -13.79 -1.51 4.32
CA ASN A 103 -14.37 -2.36 3.27
C ASN A 103 -14.21 -1.74 1.87
N LEU A 104 -13.03 -1.22 1.55
CA LEU A 104 -12.79 -0.44 0.35
C LEU A 104 -11.69 -1.04 -0.51
N ASN A 105 -11.99 -1.27 -1.79
CA ASN A 105 -10.97 -1.60 -2.78
C ASN A 105 -10.57 -0.35 -3.56
N VAL A 106 -9.28 -0.20 -3.85
CA VAL A 106 -8.75 0.84 -4.73
C VAL A 106 -7.84 0.19 -5.77
N ASP A 107 -8.22 0.25 -7.05
CA ASP A 107 -7.51 -0.40 -8.14
C ASP A 107 -6.99 0.61 -9.18
N ARG A 108 -5.72 0.48 -9.58
CA ARG A 108 -5.08 1.39 -10.56
C ARG A 108 -5.18 2.86 -10.15
N LEU A 109 -4.70 3.15 -8.94
CA LEU A 109 -4.47 4.52 -8.47
C LEU A 109 -3.08 4.99 -8.91
N THR A 110 -3.00 6.12 -9.60
CA THR A 110 -1.74 6.80 -9.92
C THR A 110 -1.68 8.14 -9.21
N ILE A 111 -0.69 8.36 -8.35
CA ILE A 111 -0.40 9.66 -7.75
C ILE A 111 1.02 10.06 -8.15
N ASP A 112 1.15 11.08 -8.98
CA ASP A 112 2.43 11.67 -9.37
C ASP A 112 2.57 13.07 -8.75
N ALA A 113 3.31 13.15 -7.65
CA ALA A 113 3.57 14.37 -6.89
C ALA A 113 5.07 14.50 -6.51
N PRO A 114 5.98 14.66 -7.47
CA PRO A 114 7.44 14.70 -7.26
C PRO A 114 7.94 16.00 -6.60
N ILE A 115 7.08 16.73 -5.91
CA ILE A 115 7.36 18.03 -5.28
C ILE A 115 7.90 17.78 -3.87
N GLU A 116 8.91 18.56 -3.47
CA GLU A 116 9.45 18.51 -2.10
C GLU A 116 8.34 18.74 -1.06
N MET A 117 8.49 18.09 0.10
CA MET A 117 7.59 18.19 1.25
C MET A 117 6.15 17.69 1.02
N VAL A 118 5.87 16.97 -0.07
CA VAL A 118 4.55 16.37 -0.32
C VAL A 118 4.53 14.91 0.15
N SER A 119 3.67 14.60 1.11
CA SER A 119 3.42 13.25 1.60
C SER A 119 2.29 12.58 0.79
N VAL A 120 2.55 11.39 0.28
CA VAL A 120 1.62 10.62 -0.56
C VAL A 120 1.25 9.31 0.13
N GLY A 121 -0.05 9.03 0.22
CA GLY A 121 -0.58 7.71 0.50
C GLY A 121 -1.86 7.44 -0.26
N SER A 122 -2.11 6.19 -0.65
CA SER A 122 -3.28 5.88 -1.50
C SER A 122 -4.60 6.30 -0.86
N ILE A 123 -4.77 6.05 0.44
CA ILE A 123 -5.95 6.48 1.18
C ILE A 123 -5.80 7.92 1.63
N ALA A 124 -4.67 8.26 2.27
CA ALA A 124 -4.46 9.61 2.74
C ALA A 124 -3.00 10.04 2.77
N GLY A 125 -2.77 11.31 2.46
CA GLY A 125 -1.45 11.91 2.65
C GLY A 125 -1.08 12.02 4.13
N ARG A 126 -2.03 12.43 4.98
CA ARG A 126 -1.85 12.52 6.44
C ARG A 126 -2.97 11.87 7.23
N VAL A 127 -2.65 11.19 8.33
CA VAL A 127 -3.66 10.55 9.20
C VAL A 127 -3.45 10.92 10.67
N LEU A 128 -4.55 11.21 11.36
CA LEU A 128 -4.64 11.42 12.80
C LEU A 128 -5.83 10.68 13.39
N ASN A 129 -5.63 10.02 14.53
CA ASN A 129 -6.69 9.46 15.38
C ASN A 129 -7.79 8.71 14.57
N SER A 130 -7.39 7.81 13.66
CA SER A 130 -8.30 7.23 12.67
C SER A 130 -8.12 5.71 12.57
N THR A 131 -9.15 5.04 12.05
CA THR A 131 -9.17 3.59 11.84
C THR A 131 -9.33 3.28 10.35
N LEU A 132 -8.47 2.42 9.83
CA LEU A 132 -8.46 1.92 8.46
C LEU A 132 -8.60 0.39 8.51
N GLU A 133 -9.67 -0.16 7.94
CA GLU A 133 -9.99 -1.58 8.11
C GLU A 133 -10.46 -2.24 6.81
N ASN A 134 -9.95 -3.42 6.47
CA ASN A 134 -10.41 -4.16 5.27
C ASN A 134 -10.31 -3.29 3.99
N ILE A 135 -9.10 -2.79 3.74
CA ILE A 135 -8.79 -1.94 2.59
C ILE A 135 -7.78 -2.66 1.70
N ALA A 136 -8.07 -2.80 0.40
CA ALA A 136 -7.14 -3.39 -0.55
C ALA A 136 -6.74 -2.37 -1.61
N ILE A 137 -5.44 -2.08 -1.72
CA ILE A 137 -4.88 -1.24 -2.77
C ILE A 137 -4.17 -2.13 -3.79
N THR A 138 -4.60 -2.10 -5.05
CA THR A 138 -4.04 -2.91 -6.14
C THR A 138 -3.60 -2.07 -7.33
N ASN A 139 -2.52 -2.50 -7.98
CA ASN A 139 -1.97 -1.87 -9.19
C ASN A 139 -1.70 -0.37 -9.01
N ALA A 140 -1.32 0.06 -7.80
CA ALA A 140 -1.06 1.47 -7.53
C ALA A 140 0.34 1.90 -7.98
N GLU A 141 0.46 3.15 -8.42
CA GLU A 141 1.71 3.81 -8.76
C GLU A 141 1.80 5.14 -8.02
N LEU A 142 2.68 5.21 -7.03
CA LEU A 142 2.85 6.38 -6.17
C LEU A 142 4.23 6.98 -6.40
N ASN A 143 4.29 8.28 -6.66
CA ASN A 143 5.52 9.06 -6.75
C ASN A 143 5.39 10.32 -5.89
N SER A 144 6.26 10.46 -4.90
CA SER A 144 6.31 11.58 -3.96
C SER A 144 7.70 12.20 -3.97
N GLY A 145 7.79 13.53 -3.84
CA GLY A 145 9.06 14.22 -3.58
C GLY A 145 9.51 14.21 -2.12
N PHE A 146 8.73 13.63 -1.19
CA PHE A 146 9.06 13.51 0.22
C PHE A 146 8.66 12.14 0.75
N ASN A 147 7.58 12.07 1.55
CA ASN A 147 7.17 10.83 2.20
C ASN A 147 6.18 10.06 1.36
N ALA A 148 6.41 8.76 1.22
CA ALA A 148 5.52 7.88 0.47
C ALA A 148 5.19 6.64 1.29
N GLY A 149 3.90 6.38 1.49
CA GLY A 149 3.42 5.11 2.00
C GLY A 149 2.37 4.52 1.08
N GLY A 150 2.34 3.19 0.95
CA GLY A 150 1.34 2.54 0.12
C GLY A 150 -0.10 2.89 0.51
N LEU A 151 -0.37 3.09 1.80
CA LEU A 151 -1.67 3.47 2.34
C LEU A 151 -1.69 4.93 2.85
N ILE A 152 -0.67 5.30 3.63
CA ILE A 152 -0.59 6.58 4.35
C ILE A 152 0.75 7.25 4.08
N GLY A 153 0.76 8.52 3.66
CA GLY A 153 2.01 9.28 3.52
C GLY A 153 2.69 9.52 4.88
N THR A 154 1.96 10.14 5.82
CA THR A 154 2.46 10.38 7.17
C THR A 154 1.38 10.26 8.25
N ILE A 155 1.80 9.82 9.44
CA ILE A 155 1.03 9.93 10.68
C ILE A 155 1.71 10.99 11.54
N GLU A 156 1.08 12.13 11.74
CA GLU A 156 1.67 13.22 12.51
C GLU A 156 0.59 14.03 13.25
N ALA A 157 0.83 14.35 14.53
CA ALA A 157 -0.01 15.25 15.33
C ALA A 157 0.02 16.71 14.81
N LEU A 158 -1.11 17.42 14.84
CA LEU A 158 -1.23 18.78 14.27
C LEU A 158 -0.32 19.83 14.92
N ASP A 159 0.05 19.64 16.19
CA ASP A 159 0.98 20.49 16.92
C ASP A 159 1.89 19.63 17.81
N PRO A 160 3.02 19.14 17.28
CA PRO A 160 4.04 18.39 18.02
C PRO A 160 4.57 19.10 19.27
N TRP A 161 4.39 20.43 19.35
CA TRP A 161 4.92 21.28 20.40
C TRP A 161 3.84 21.72 21.40
N ALA A 162 2.60 21.22 21.26
CA ALA A 162 1.53 21.52 22.20
C ALA A 162 1.87 21.00 23.62
N GLU A 163 1.57 21.82 24.63
CA GLU A 163 1.84 21.51 26.04
C GLU A 163 1.05 20.28 26.54
N VAL A 164 -0.08 19.98 25.88
CA VAL A 164 -0.87 18.76 26.06
C VAL A 164 -1.14 18.18 24.68
N LEU A 165 -0.46 17.08 24.35
CA LEU A 165 -0.73 16.32 23.13
C LEU A 165 -1.97 15.46 23.37
N GLU A 166 -3.01 15.65 22.56
CA GLU A 166 -4.10 14.67 22.49
C GLU A 166 -3.54 13.34 21.94
N PRO A 167 -4.04 12.19 22.43
CA PRO A 167 -3.51 10.93 21.99
C PRO A 167 -3.82 10.72 20.50
N ASN A 168 -2.77 10.61 19.69
CA ASN A 168 -2.89 10.23 18.28
C ASN A 168 -2.82 8.71 18.20
N VAL A 169 -3.96 8.05 17.99
CA VAL A 169 -4.05 6.59 17.88
C VAL A 169 -4.50 6.21 16.48
N VAL A 170 -3.68 5.48 15.75
CA VAL A 170 -4.04 5.01 14.40
C VAL A 170 -4.09 3.49 14.38
N GLN A 171 -5.18 2.95 13.85
CA GLN A 171 -5.38 1.50 13.75
C GLN A 171 -5.54 1.12 12.28
N ILE A 172 -4.72 0.19 11.82
CA ILE A 172 -4.76 -0.37 10.48
C ILE A 172 -4.97 -1.87 10.63
N ASN A 173 -6.05 -2.39 10.08
CA ASN A 173 -6.42 -3.78 10.19
C ASN A 173 -6.82 -4.35 8.83
N GLN A 174 -6.49 -5.60 8.53
CA GLN A 174 -6.96 -6.28 7.31
C GLN A 174 -6.67 -5.48 6.04
N THR A 175 -5.49 -4.86 5.95
CA THR A 175 -5.19 -3.91 4.87
C THR A 175 -4.04 -4.41 4.00
N SER A 176 -4.16 -4.22 2.69
CA SER A 176 -3.15 -4.63 1.73
C SER A 176 -2.72 -3.52 0.79
N PHE A 177 -1.44 -3.53 0.42
CA PHE A 177 -0.90 -2.72 -0.66
C PHE A 177 -0.20 -3.60 -1.69
N ASN A 178 -0.52 -3.40 -2.96
CA ASN A 178 0.17 -3.98 -4.11
C ASN A 178 0.43 -2.91 -5.18
N GLY A 179 1.67 -2.50 -5.35
CA GLY A 179 2.01 -1.45 -6.30
C GLY A 179 3.47 -1.02 -6.32
N MET A 180 3.73 0.06 -7.05
CA MET A 180 5.02 0.74 -7.11
C MET A 180 4.99 2.00 -6.26
N ILE A 181 6.01 2.19 -5.42
CA ILE A 181 6.18 3.39 -4.61
C ILE A 181 7.54 4.01 -4.92
N LYS A 182 7.57 5.30 -5.16
CA LYS A 182 8.77 6.11 -5.25
C LYS A 182 8.62 7.30 -4.31
N GLY A 183 9.59 7.50 -3.41
CA GLY A 183 9.63 8.68 -2.55
C GLY A 183 11.00 9.33 -2.53
N GLY A 184 11.00 10.65 -2.29
CA GLY A 184 12.20 11.48 -2.20
C GLY A 184 12.84 11.53 -0.80
N TYR A 185 12.18 10.99 0.22
CA TYR A 185 12.72 10.95 1.57
C TYR A 185 12.38 9.62 2.26
N GLN A 186 11.29 9.55 3.03
CA GLN A 186 10.94 8.35 3.79
C GLN A 186 9.88 7.53 3.06
N VAL A 187 10.22 6.26 2.78
CA VAL A 187 9.35 5.39 1.97
C VAL A 187 9.00 4.13 2.73
N GLY A 188 7.70 3.89 2.94
CA GLY A 188 7.21 2.65 3.51
C GLY A 188 6.30 1.90 2.56
N GLY A 189 6.32 0.57 2.60
CA GLY A 189 5.34 -0.23 1.86
C GLY A 189 3.89 0.09 2.25
N LEU A 190 3.64 0.49 3.50
CA LEU A 190 2.31 0.86 4.00
C LEU A 190 2.25 2.32 4.49
N ILE A 191 3.24 2.76 5.27
CA ILE A 191 3.28 4.11 5.86
C ILE A 191 4.64 4.76 5.59
N GLY A 192 4.66 5.98 5.05
CA GLY A 192 5.92 6.70 4.80
C GLY A 192 6.66 7.05 6.10
N SER A 193 6.06 7.88 6.95
CA SER A 193 6.65 8.28 8.24
C SER A 193 5.60 8.37 9.35
N ILE A 194 6.00 8.03 10.57
CA ILE A 194 5.20 8.20 11.79
C ILE A 194 5.96 9.14 12.72
N ASN A 195 5.31 10.21 13.16
CA ASN A 195 5.90 11.21 14.04
C ASN A 195 4.95 11.59 15.18
N ASN A 196 5.42 11.47 16.42
CA ASN A 196 4.68 11.82 17.64
C ASN A 196 3.27 11.20 17.71
N SER A 197 3.16 9.94 17.31
CA SER A 197 1.95 9.15 17.50
C SER A 197 1.96 8.47 18.87
N SER A 198 0.82 8.48 19.56
CA SER A 198 0.72 7.81 20.86
C SER A 198 0.78 6.30 20.70
N TYR A 199 0.14 5.78 19.65
CA TYR A 199 0.15 4.36 19.34
C TYR A 199 -0.33 4.11 17.90
N VAL A 200 0.38 3.25 17.18
CA VAL A 200 -0.04 2.76 15.86
C VAL A 200 -0.08 1.24 15.88
N SER A 201 -1.23 0.64 15.59
CA SER A 201 -1.37 -0.81 15.45
C SER A 201 -1.59 -1.18 13.99
N ILE A 202 -0.86 -2.18 13.51
CA ILE A 202 -0.96 -2.73 12.16
C ILE A 202 -1.18 -4.23 12.28
N SER A 203 -2.39 -4.68 12.00
CA SER A 203 -2.77 -6.09 12.15
C SER A 203 -3.31 -6.69 10.86
N ALA A 204 -3.06 -7.99 10.66
CA ALA A 204 -3.57 -8.73 9.51
C ALA A 204 -3.32 -7.95 8.20
N SER A 205 -2.09 -7.52 7.95
CA SER A 205 -1.83 -6.55 6.86
C SER A 205 -0.56 -6.89 6.10
N TYR A 206 -0.54 -6.57 4.81
CA TYR A 206 0.59 -6.91 3.96
C TYR A 206 0.91 -5.92 2.86
N THR A 207 2.15 -5.98 2.39
CA THR A 207 2.65 -5.14 1.29
C THR A 207 3.32 -6.00 0.22
N LYS A 208 3.12 -5.65 -1.05
CA LYS A 208 3.70 -6.33 -2.23
C LYS A 208 4.01 -5.30 -3.31
N GLY A 209 5.04 -5.59 -4.11
CA GLY A 209 5.41 -4.78 -5.26
C GLY A 209 6.83 -4.27 -5.13
N SER A 210 7.06 -3.00 -5.47
CA SER A 210 8.39 -2.41 -5.44
C SER A 210 8.38 -1.04 -4.81
N LEU A 211 9.40 -0.72 -4.03
CA LEU A 211 9.62 0.62 -3.51
C LEU A 211 11.00 1.15 -3.93
N SER A 212 11.10 2.45 -4.04
CA SER A 212 12.35 3.16 -4.27
C SER A 212 12.38 4.42 -3.39
N ALA A 213 13.49 4.60 -2.69
CA ALA A 213 13.73 5.72 -1.79
C ALA A 213 15.13 6.28 -2.04
N THR A 214 15.29 7.59 -1.82
CA THR A 214 16.60 8.25 -1.82
C THR A 214 17.21 8.36 -0.43
N ASP A 215 16.44 8.10 0.63
CA ASP A 215 16.88 8.07 2.04
C ASP A 215 16.35 6.76 2.68
N ASN A 216 15.67 6.83 3.83
CA ASN A 216 15.15 5.67 4.55
C ASN A 216 14.02 4.93 3.82
N ALA A 217 14.12 3.60 3.78
CA ALA A 217 13.10 2.76 3.17
C ALA A 217 12.75 1.57 4.05
N GLY A 218 11.45 1.37 4.30
CA GLY A 218 10.94 0.22 5.03
C GLY A 218 9.93 -0.58 4.23
N PHE A 219 9.98 -1.90 4.34
CA PHE A 219 9.02 -2.78 3.68
C PHE A 219 7.59 -2.61 4.21
N MET A 220 7.43 -2.12 5.45
CA MET A 220 6.16 -1.68 6.02
C MET A 220 6.14 -0.18 6.32
N ILE A 221 7.14 0.32 7.05
CA ILE A 221 7.20 1.72 7.52
C ILE A 221 8.56 2.34 7.17
N GLY A 222 8.57 3.48 6.48
CA GLY A 222 9.83 4.18 6.16
C GLY A 222 10.54 4.70 7.41
N GLU A 223 9.82 5.41 8.27
CA GLU A 223 10.37 6.01 9.48
C GLU A 223 9.41 5.98 10.68
N ILE A 224 9.98 5.79 11.88
CA ILE A 224 9.29 5.96 13.16
C ILE A 224 10.06 6.97 14.02
N LEU A 225 9.44 8.11 14.31
CA LEU A 225 9.90 9.12 15.24
C LEU A 225 8.97 9.19 16.45
N SER A 226 9.53 8.99 17.65
CA SER A 226 8.85 9.25 18.92
C SER A 226 7.43 8.64 19.02
N SER A 227 7.27 7.39 18.56
CA SER A 227 5.96 6.72 18.52
C SER A 227 6.03 5.27 18.98
N ALA A 228 4.95 4.77 19.57
CA ALA A 228 4.76 3.34 19.85
C ALA A 228 4.07 2.66 18.66
N VAL A 229 4.62 1.53 18.21
CA VAL A 229 4.12 0.79 17.05
C VAL A 229 4.05 -0.70 17.35
N GLU A 230 2.95 -1.33 16.95
CA GLU A 230 2.73 -2.76 17.06
C GLU A 230 2.31 -3.36 15.72
N PHE A 231 2.98 -4.44 15.33
CA PHE A 231 2.61 -5.30 14.23
C PHE A 231 2.14 -6.65 14.76
N THR A 232 1.05 -7.17 14.22
CA THR A 232 0.56 -8.51 14.54
C THR A 232 -0.03 -9.16 13.29
N ASP A 233 0.40 -10.37 12.97
CA ASP A 233 -0.06 -11.10 11.78
C ASP A 233 0.17 -10.28 10.51
N THR A 234 1.41 -10.13 10.07
CA THR A 234 1.75 -9.24 8.95
C THR A 234 2.77 -9.86 8.01
N TYR A 235 2.77 -9.46 6.74
CA TYR A 235 3.83 -9.90 5.83
C TYR A 235 4.21 -8.89 4.77
N SER A 236 5.43 -8.99 4.25
CA SER A 236 5.86 -8.16 3.13
C SER A 236 6.56 -8.97 2.03
N LYS A 237 6.23 -8.64 0.79
CA LYS A 237 6.86 -9.10 -0.45
C LYS A 237 7.33 -7.91 -1.30
N MET A 238 7.61 -6.78 -0.65
CA MET A 238 8.14 -5.58 -1.31
C MET A 238 9.58 -5.80 -1.76
N ASN A 239 9.91 -5.33 -2.95
CA ASN A 239 11.29 -5.29 -3.44
C ASN A 239 11.80 -3.86 -3.42
N LEU A 240 12.98 -3.65 -2.84
CA LEU A 240 13.63 -2.34 -2.84
C LEU A 240 14.48 -2.22 -4.10
N ASN A 241 14.11 -1.26 -4.95
CA ASN A 241 14.92 -0.80 -6.07
C ASN A 241 15.72 0.42 -5.62
N TYR A 242 16.98 0.18 -5.28
CA TYR A 242 17.86 1.22 -4.79
C TYR A 242 18.21 2.23 -5.90
N ILE A 243 18.16 3.53 -5.56
CA ILE A 243 18.64 4.62 -6.40
C ILE A 243 19.81 5.28 -5.67
N GLU A 244 20.98 5.28 -6.31
CA GLU A 244 22.18 5.90 -5.75
C GLU A 244 22.07 7.43 -5.74
N ASN A 245 22.31 8.06 -4.57
CA ASN A 245 22.33 9.52 -4.38
C ASN A 245 23.40 9.97 -3.36
N GLU A 246 23.82 11.25 -3.42
CA GLU A 246 24.98 11.84 -2.69
C GLU A 246 24.74 12.18 -1.19
N ILE A 247 23.51 12.06 -0.67
CA ILE A 247 23.10 12.32 0.73
C ILE A 247 22.13 11.21 1.19
N SER A 248 21.94 10.85 2.46
CA SER A 248 22.81 10.67 3.64
C SER A 248 22.02 9.76 4.61
N GLN A 249 22.60 8.66 5.07
CA GLN A 249 21.93 7.59 5.86
C GLN A 249 20.93 6.74 5.06
N ARG A 250 21.01 5.43 5.27
CA ARG A 250 20.43 4.42 4.36
C ARG A 250 19.94 3.25 5.21
N ALA A 251 18.82 3.47 5.88
CA ALA A 251 18.26 2.49 6.78
C ALA A 251 17.22 1.64 6.03
N PHE A 252 17.49 0.35 5.90
CA PHE A 252 16.60 -0.59 5.21
C PHE A 252 16.18 -1.75 6.12
N GLY A 253 14.89 -2.05 6.14
CA GLY A 253 14.32 -3.19 6.87
C GLY A 253 12.80 -3.24 6.81
N TRP A 254 12.17 -4.04 7.67
CA TRP A 254 10.72 -3.95 7.90
C TRP A 254 10.30 -2.52 8.25
N ILE A 255 11.11 -1.89 9.09
CA ILE A 255 11.17 -0.45 9.34
C ILE A 255 12.50 0.05 8.80
N GLY A 256 12.48 1.17 8.07
CA GLY A 256 13.69 1.82 7.60
C GLY A 256 14.47 2.41 8.78
N TYR A 257 14.02 3.55 9.29
CA TYR A 257 14.66 4.28 10.39
C TYR A 257 13.77 4.39 11.61
N ARG A 258 14.35 4.25 12.80
CA ARG A 258 13.67 4.49 14.07
C ARG A 258 14.51 5.39 14.96
N MET A 259 13.91 6.47 15.46
CA MET A 259 14.56 7.41 16.37
C MET A 259 13.66 7.84 17.51
N PHE A 260 14.33 8.14 18.63
CA PHE A 260 13.77 8.79 19.79
C PHE A 260 14.01 10.31 19.79
N GLY A 261 12.95 11.10 19.95
CA GLY A 261 13.03 12.54 20.20
C GLY A 261 11.89 13.05 21.09
N GLY A 262 12.04 13.01 22.42
CA GLY A 262 11.09 13.65 23.35
C GLY A 262 10.63 12.77 24.52
N SER A 263 9.45 13.03 25.07
CA SER A 263 8.86 12.27 26.20
C SER A 263 7.58 11.55 25.77
N GLY A 264 7.47 10.23 25.96
CA GLY A 264 6.35 9.40 25.46
C GLY A 264 6.60 7.89 25.57
N SER A 265 5.63 7.05 25.16
CA SER A 265 5.79 5.61 24.97
C SER A 265 6.33 5.33 23.56
N HIS A 266 7.32 4.45 23.43
CA HIS A 266 8.11 4.30 22.21
C HIS A 266 8.38 2.83 21.84
N SER A 267 7.56 1.91 22.31
CA SER A 267 7.75 0.48 22.07
C SER A 267 7.60 0.14 20.60
N LEU A 268 8.44 -0.76 20.11
CA LEU A 268 8.23 -1.44 18.83
C LEU A 268 8.03 -2.93 19.10
N ASN A 269 6.87 -3.44 18.75
CA ASN A 269 6.55 -4.86 18.85
C ASN A 269 6.22 -5.41 17.45
N ILE A 270 6.84 -6.52 17.06
CA ILE A 270 6.56 -7.22 15.81
C ILE A 270 6.27 -8.68 16.14
N ASN A 271 5.02 -9.09 15.92
CA ASN A 271 4.53 -10.42 16.24
C ASN A 271 3.94 -11.10 15.00
N HIS A 272 4.21 -12.39 14.83
CA HIS A 272 3.70 -13.20 13.71
C HIS A 272 3.91 -12.51 12.35
N ALA A 273 5.17 -12.22 12.03
CA ALA A 273 5.52 -11.50 10.82
C ALA A 273 6.39 -12.34 9.90
N TYR A 274 6.23 -12.20 8.58
CA TYR A 274 7.23 -12.74 7.67
C TYR A 274 7.53 -11.85 6.47
N GLN A 275 8.73 -11.95 5.92
CA GLN A 275 9.11 -11.20 4.72
C GLN A 275 9.77 -12.08 3.66
N GLN A 276 9.43 -11.79 2.41
CA GLN A 276 9.97 -12.42 1.21
C GLN A 276 10.47 -11.32 0.25
N THR A 277 11.20 -10.37 0.81
CA THR A 277 11.63 -9.12 0.18
C THR A 277 13.02 -9.28 -0.41
N SER A 278 13.35 -8.50 -1.43
CA SER A 278 14.71 -8.45 -1.99
C SER A 278 15.17 -7.01 -2.14
N ILE A 279 16.49 -6.82 -2.14
CA ILE A 279 17.14 -5.52 -2.34
C ILE A 279 18.00 -5.64 -3.59
N GLN A 280 17.77 -4.77 -4.57
CA GLN A 280 18.56 -4.70 -5.80
C GLN A 280 19.35 -3.39 -5.87
N GLY A 281 20.56 -3.45 -6.42
CA GLY A 281 21.39 -2.27 -6.69
C GLY A 281 22.25 -1.79 -5.53
N LEU A 282 22.28 -2.52 -4.40
CA LEU A 282 23.12 -2.17 -3.24
C LEU A 282 24.31 -3.14 -3.12
N GLU A 283 25.53 -2.61 -3.04
CA GLU A 283 26.78 -3.40 -2.88
C GLU A 283 27.11 -3.77 -1.42
N VAL A 284 26.10 -3.81 -0.54
CA VAL A 284 26.19 -4.05 0.92
C VAL A 284 26.65 -2.80 1.71
N HIS A 285 25.83 -2.37 2.67
CA HIS A 285 26.11 -1.26 3.59
C HIS A 285 25.78 -1.64 5.05
N GLU A 286 26.42 -0.92 5.98
CA GLU A 286 26.44 -1.13 7.44
C GLU A 286 25.07 -0.97 8.15
N TYR A 287 23.99 -0.59 7.45
CA TYR A 287 22.70 -0.18 8.03
C TYR A 287 21.49 -0.94 7.45
N MET A 288 21.73 -2.18 7.03
CA MET A 288 20.69 -3.10 6.56
C MET A 288 20.40 -4.16 7.59
N HIS A 289 19.14 -4.24 8.00
CA HIS A 289 18.63 -5.27 8.90
C HIS A 289 17.26 -5.72 8.42
N ALA A 290 16.90 -6.97 8.68
CA ALA A 290 15.62 -7.53 8.27
C ALA A 290 14.44 -6.77 8.91
N TRP A 291 14.59 -6.32 10.15
CA TRP A 291 13.49 -5.76 10.94
C TRP A 291 13.59 -4.25 11.16
N VAL A 292 14.74 -3.72 11.53
CA VAL A 292 14.92 -2.27 11.74
C VAL A 292 16.27 -1.85 11.18
N GLY A 293 16.28 -1.11 10.07
CA GLY A 293 17.51 -0.75 9.37
C GLY A 293 18.50 0.02 10.23
N ILE A 294 18.03 1.10 10.86
CA ILE A 294 18.76 1.83 11.91
C ILE A 294 17.81 2.04 13.08
N ASP A 295 18.27 1.67 14.27
CA ASP A 295 17.52 1.83 15.51
C ASP A 295 18.28 2.76 16.48
N ASP A 296 17.99 4.06 16.38
CA ASP A 296 18.33 5.07 17.39
C ASP A 296 17.21 5.19 18.45
N GLY A 297 16.39 4.14 18.58
CA GLY A 297 15.38 4.03 19.61
C GLY A 297 15.99 3.91 21.01
N ASN A 298 15.27 4.38 22.01
CA ASN A 298 15.66 4.24 23.43
C ASN A 298 15.18 2.92 24.06
N THR A 299 14.49 2.07 23.30
CA THR A 299 13.99 0.76 23.73
C THR A 299 14.29 -0.28 22.67
N VAL A 300 14.65 -1.49 23.12
CA VAL A 300 14.90 -2.63 22.25
C VAL A 300 13.58 -3.10 21.63
N PRO A 301 13.51 -3.31 20.30
CA PRO A 301 12.35 -3.92 19.66
C PRO A 301 12.03 -5.30 20.23
N VAL A 302 10.75 -5.61 20.39
CA VAL A 302 10.27 -6.94 20.76
C VAL A 302 9.86 -7.67 19.49
N LEU A 303 10.59 -8.72 19.16
CA LEU A 303 10.32 -9.56 17.98
C LEU A 303 9.87 -10.95 18.44
N SER A 304 8.69 -11.38 18.02
CA SER A 304 8.14 -12.71 18.32
C SER A 304 7.66 -13.39 17.04
N ASP A 305 8.16 -14.60 16.78
CA ASP A 305 7.68 -15.44 15.66
C ASP A 305 7.73 -14.72 14.33
N VAL A 306 8.91 -14.13 14.09
CA VAL A 306 9.21 -13.35 12.90
C VAL A 306 10.14 -14.15 12.00
N TYR A 307 9.87 -14.13 10.68
CA TYR A 307 10.65 -14.90 9.72
C TYR A 307 11.03 -14.10 8.47
N TYR A 308 12.19 -14.37 7.87
CA TYR A 308 12.55 -13.77 6.60
C TYR A 308 13.30 -14.72 5.68
N ASP A 309 13.13 -14.53 4.39
CA ASP A 309 13.80 -15.30 3.35
C ASP A 309 15.28 -14.88 3.23
N ARG A 310 16.17 -15.66 3.85
CA ARG A 310 17.62 -15.48 3.77
C ARG A 310 18.12 -15.52 2.32
N ASP A 311 17.46 -16.27 1.44
CA ASP A 311 17.94 -16.44 0.07
C ASP A 311 17.69 -15.16 -0.77
N ARG A 312 16.89 -14.22 -0.25
CA ARG A 312 16.60 -12.92 -0.86
C ARG A 312 17.19 -11.73 -0.11
N LEU A 313 17.34 -11.85 1.21
CA LEU A 313 17.92 -10.82 2.07
C LEU A 313 19.17 -11.36 2.77
N LEU A 314 20.34 -10.97 2.27
CA LEU A 314 21.65 -11.44 2.75
C LEU A 314 22.11 -10.67 4.00
N VAL A 315 21.29 -10.69 5.05
CA VAL A 315 21.60 -10.17 6.39
C VAL A 315 21.59 -11.31 7.41
N ASP A 316 22.39 -11.19 8.47
CA ASP A 316 22.48 -12.18 9.55
C ASP A 316 21.70 -11.70 10.79
N ASP A 317 20.38 -11.88 10.76
CA ASP A 317 19.41 -11.39 11.76
C ASP A 317 18.51 -12.53 12.30
N LEU A 318 17.76 -12.22 13.36
CA LEU A 318 16.76 -13.12 13.93
C LEU A 318 15.65 -13.46 12.91
N GLY A 319 15.22 -14.72 12.90
CA GLY A 319 14.08 -15.17 12.09
C GLY A 319 14.46 -15.68 10.69
N MET A 320 15.74 -15.74 10.35
CA MET A 320 16.16 -16.20 9.03
C MET A 320 15.68 -17.63 8.71
N LYS A 321 15.19 -17.82 7.48
CA LYS A 321 14.77 -19.11 6.90
C LYS A 321 15.16 -19.16 5.42
N THR A 322 15.36 -20.35 4.86
CA THR A 322 15.42 -20.49 3.39
C THR A 322 14.04 -20.26 2.78
N GLY A 323 14.00 -19.96 1.49
CA GLY A 323 12.73 -19.92 0.75
C GLY A 323 11.95 -21.24 0.85
N GLU A 324 12.64 -22.38 0.92
CA GLU A 324 12.01 -23.70 1.09
C GLU A 324 11.41 -23.89 2.50
N GLU A 325 12.11 -23.45 3.55
CA GLU A 325 11.61 -23.52 4.92
C GLU A 325 10.34 -22.66 5.10
N LEU A 326 10.24 -21.53 4.41
CA LEU A 326 9.05 -20.66 4.44
C LEU A 326 7.83 -21.27 3.72
N LEU A 327 8.00 -22.34 2.95
CA LEU A 327 6.88 -23.10 2.38
C LEU A 327 6.34 -24.17 3.34
N ASN A 328 7.04 -24.42 4.45
CA ASN A 328 6.60 -25.39 5.44
C ASN A 328 5.72 -24.72 6.51
N LYS A 329 4.46 -25.15 6.62
CA LYS A 329 3.52 -24.69 7.65
C LYS A 329 4.09 -24.80 9.07
N ASP A 330 4.89 -25.83 9.36
CA ASP A 330 5.50 -26.03 10.69
C ASP A 330 6.52 -24.94 11.07
N THR A 331 7.04 -24.17 10.10
CA THR A 331 7.88 -22.99 10.35
C THR A 331 7.14 -21.94 11.17
N TYR A 332 5.81 -21.87 11.01
CA TYR A 332 4.93 -20.86 11.58
C TYR A 332 4.14 -21.41 12.78
N ALA A 333 4.83 -22.09 13.69
CA ALA A 333 4.21 -22.92 14.74
C ALA A 333 3.20 -22.18 15.64
N LEU A 334 3.31 -20.86 15.79
CA LEU A 334 2.41 -20.03 16.60
C LEU A 334 1.39 -19.21 15.78
N PHE A 335 1.38 -19.35 14.45
CA PHE A 335 0.40 -18.66 13.60
C PHE A 335 -0.95 -19.39 13.66
N ASP A 336 -2.03 -18.61 13.71
CA ASP A 336 -3.39 -19.16 13.67
C ASP A 336 -3.81 -19.48 12.23
N PHE A 337 -3.63 -20.73 11.82
CA PHE A 337 -4.09 -21.23 10.52
C PHE A 337 -5.54 -21.72 10.51
N ASP A 338 -6.24 -21.65 11.63
CA ASP A 338 -7.64 -22.03 11.71
C ASP A 338 -8.54 -20.83 11.37
N THR A 339 -8.12 -19.61 11.73
CA THR A 339 -8.96 -18.41 11.55
C THR A 339 -8.31 -17.24 10.82
N ILE A 340 -6.98 -17.13 10.79
CA ILE A 340 -6.29 -15.95 10.23
C ILE A 340 -5.56 -16.30 8.94
N TRP A 341 -4.72 -17.32 9.01
CA TRP A 341 -3.80 -17.69 7.95
C TRP A 341 -4.25 -18.95 7.22
N MET A 342 -3.82 -19.10 5.97
CA MET A 342 -3.89 -20.36 5.20
C MET A 342 -2.63 -20.52 4.36
N MET A 343 -2.40 -21.72 3.85
CA MET A 343 -1.38 -22.01 2.84
C MET A 343 -2.00 -22.89 1.76
N ASP A 344 -1.86 -22.46 0.52
CA ASP A 344 -2.27 -23.21 -0.67
C ASP A 344 -1.16 -23.06 -1.72
N SER A 345 -0.65 -24.17 -2.26
CA SER A 345 0.43 -24.15 -3.25
C SER A 345 0.12 -23.37 -4.53
N SER A 346 -1.17 -23.18 -4.84
CA SER A 346 -1.65 -22.41 -6.00
C SER A 346 -1.82 -20.92 -5.71
N LEU A 347 -1.83 -20.51 -4.44
CA LEU A 347 -2.03 -19.12 -4.00
C LEU A 347 -0.78 -18.57 -3.31
N ASN A 348 -0.51 -17.28 -3.49
CA ASN A 348 0.63 -16.58 -2.88
C ASN A 348 1.98 -17.33 -2.98
N ASP A 349 2.23 -18.02 -4.09
CA ASP A 349 3.43 -18.83 -4.30
C ASP A 349 3.65 -19.91 -3.22
N GLY A 350 2.57 -20.44 -2.63
CA GLY A 350 2.60 -21.45 -1.57
C GLY A 350 2.95 -20.94 -0.18
N HIS A 351 3.18 -19.63 -0.01
CA HIS A 351 3.48 -19.01 1.28
C HIS A 351 2.18 -18.73 2.06
N PRO A 352 2.26 -18.46 3.38
CA PRO A 352 1.09 -18.06 4.15
C PRO A 352 0.39 -16.87 3.51
N LEU A 353 -0.93 -16.88 3.50
CA LEU A 353 -1.75 -15.72 3.14
C LEU A 353 -2.94 -15.66 4.07
N PHE A 354 -3.64 -14.54 4.10
CA PHE A 354 -4.80 -14.38 4.96
C PHE A 354 -6.03 -15.08 4.38
N GLN A 355 -6.79 -15.77 5.22
CA GLN A 355 -8.02 -16.47 4.81
C GLN A 355 -9.08 -15.50 4.28
N TYR A 356 -9.20 -14.32 4.88
CA TYR A 356 -10.16 -13.31 4.45
C TYR A 356 -9.82 -12.71 3.07
N GLU A 357 -8.63 -12.97 2.51
CA GLU A 357 -8.25 -12.54 1.16
C GLU A 357 -8.65 -13.55 0.08
N VAL A 358 -9.26 -14.67 0.46
CA VAL A 358 -9.64 -15.76 -0.44
C VAL A 358 -11.16 -15.84 -0.53
N PHE A 359 -11.66 -16.11 -1.75
CA PHE A 359 -13.06 -16.44 -2.02
C PHE A 359 -13.12 -17.66 -2.94
N GLU A 360 -14.23 -18.38 -2.87
CA GLU A 360 -14.45 -19.61 -3.62
C GLU A 360 -15.29 -19.36 -4.88
N VAL A 361 -14.92 -19.98 -5.99
CA VAL A 361 -15.73 -20.05 -7.20
C VAL A 361 -16.17 -21.49 -7.42
N THR A 362 -17.47 -21.72 -7.30
CA THR A 362 -18.10 -23.00 -7.65
C THR A 362 -18.42 -23.03 -9.14
N ILE A 363 -17.94 -24.04 -9.85
CA ILE A 363 -18.03 -24.15 -11.30
C ILE A 363 -18.95 -25.32 -11.65
N HIS A 364 -20.03 -25.01 -12.36
CA HIS A 364 -20.95 -25.98 -12.94
C HIS A 364 -20.65 -26.16 -14.45
N PRO A 365 -20.03 -27.28 -14.84
CA PRO A 365 -19.66 -27.53 -16.24
C PRO A 365 -20.85 -27.65 -17.21
N ASN A 366 -22.05 -27.97 -16.71
CA ASN A 366 -23.28 -28.15 -17.50
C ASN A 366 -23.16 -29.13 -18.69
N ASN A 367 -22.16 -30.00 -18.68
CA ASN A 367 -21.95 -31.08 -19.67
C ASN A 367 -22.12 -32.47 -19.04
N GLY A 368 -22.48 -32.55 -17.75
CA GLY A 368 -22.60 -33.79 -16.98
C GLY A 368 -21.37 -34.14 -16.14
N ASP A 369 -20.27 -33.38 -16.24
CA ASP A 369 -19.10 -33.53 -15.39
C ASP A 369 -19.37 -33.06 -13.95
N GLU A 370 -18.49 -33.45 -13.03
CA GLU A 370 -18.56 -33.06 -11.62
C GLU A 370 -18.36 -31.54 -11.41
N ILE A 371 -19.04 -31.00 -10.39
CA ILE A 371 -18.87 -29.62 -9.94
C ILE A 371 -17.45 -29.44 -9.41
N GLN A 372 -16.81 -28.33 -9.77
CA GLN A 372 -15.45 -27.99 -9.31
C GLN A 372 -15.50 -26.77 -8.39
N GLU A 373 -14.64 -26.76 -7.37
CA GLU A 373 -14.48 -25.65 -6.44
C GLU A 373 -13.03 -25.15 -6.55
N THR A 374 -12.85 -23.86 -6.82
CA THR A 374 -11.52 -23.25 -6.95
C THR A 374 -11.43 -22.00 -6.10
N ASN A 375 -10.36 -21.88 -5.33
CA ASN A 375 -10.07 -20.70 -4.53
C ASN A 375 -9.30 -19.66 -5.34
N TYR A 376 -9.68 -18.39 -5.17
CA TYR A 376 -8.99 -17.25 -5.76
C TYR A 376 -8.73 -16.18 -4.70
N THR A 377 -7.64 -15.43 -4.87
CA THR A 377 -7.43 -14.21 -4.08
C THR A 377 -8.36 -13.11 -4.58
N LYS A 378 -8.95 -12.33 -3.67
CA LYS A 378 -9.79 -11.17 -4.00
C LYS A 378 -9.07 -10.24 -5.00
N ASN A 379 -9.84 -9.69 -5.94
CA ASN A 379 -9.37 -8.76 -6.97
C ASN A 379 -8.29 -9.31 -7.93
N SER A 380 -7.98 -10.61 -7.87
CA SER A 380 -7.11 -11.27 -8.86
C SER A 380 -7.87 -11.69 -10.11
N SER A 381 -7.14 -11.95 -11.20
CA SER A 381 -7.73 -12.50 -12.41
C SER A 381 -8.17 -13.94 -12.19
N ILE A 382 -9.45 -14.22 -12.49
CA ILE A 382 -10.00 -15.57 -12.43
C ILE A 382 -9.69 -16.29 -13.74
N ILE A 383 -8.92 -17.38 -13.64
CA ILE A 383 -8.63 -18.29 -14.76
C ILE A 383 -9.48 -19.54 -14.56
N LEU A 384 -10.44 -19.75 -15.46
CA LEU A 384 -11.38 -20.87 -15.41
C LEU A 384 -10.82 -22.08 -16.19
N PRO A 385 -11.19 -23.32 -15.80
CA PRO A 385 -10.74 -24.52 -16.47
C PRO A 385 -11.25 -24.58 -17.91
N GLU A 386 -10.45 -25.17 -18.79
CA GLU A 386 -10.89 -25.53 -20.14
C GLU A 386 -11.77 -26.79 -20.05
N LEU A 387 -13.00 -26.69 -20.53
CA LEU A 387 -13.95 -27.80 -20.54
C LEU A 387 -14.17 -28.30 -21.98
N ILE A 388 -14.43 -29.60 -22.11
CA ILE A 388 -14.73 -30.25 -23.39
C ILE A 388 -16.11 -30.89 -23.30
N TYR A 389 -16.96 -30.61 -24.29
CA TYR A 389 -18.24 -31.30 -24.45
C TYR A 389 -18.41 -31.71 -25.92
N GLU A 390 -18.26 -33.01 -26.20
CA GLU A 390 -18.27 -33.53 -27.57
C GLU A 390 -19.58 -33.16 -28.30
N GLY A 391 -19.45 -32.57 -29.49
CA GLY A 391 -20.58 -32.10 -30.29
C GLY A 391 -21.10 -30.72 -29.89
N PHE A 392 -20.45 -30.02 -28.96
CA PHE A 392 -20.83 -28.68 -28.53
C PHE A 392 -19.65 -27.70 -28.56
N THR A 393 -19.96 -26.40 -28.66
CA THR A 393 -19.03 -25.28 -28.53
C THR A 393 -19.33 -24.52 -27.24
N HIS A 394 -18.29 -24.19 -26.46
CA HIS A 394 -18.41 -23.38 -25.24
C HIS A 394 -18.67 -21.91 -25.62
N GLU A 395 -19.81 -21.36 -25.17
CA GLU A 395 -20.22 -19.97 -25.47
C GLU A 395 -19.85 -18.98 -24.36
N GLY A 396 -19.36 -19.46 -23.20
CA GLY A 396 -18.93 -18.63 -22.09
C GLY A 396 -19.57 -19.02 -20.75
N TRP A 397 -19.24 -18.22 -19.73
CA TRP A 397 -19.61 -18.43 -18.34
C TRP A 397 -20.68 -17.44 -17.88
N TYR A 398 -21.58 -17.89 -17.01
CA TYR A 398 -22.71 -17.10 -16.51
C TYR A 398 -22.83 -17.22 -14.99
N GLN A 399 -23.30 -16.14 -14.34
CA GLN A 399 -23.42 -16.03 -12.88
C GLN A 399 -24.75 -16.58 -12.34
N ASP A 400 -25.66 -16.99 -13.22
CA ASP A 400 -26.97 -17.53 -12.88
C ASP A 400 -27.28 -18.79 -13.70
N GLU A 401 -28.03 -19.71 -13.09
CA GLU A 401 -28.43 -20.97 -13.72
C GLU A 401 -29.28 -20.77 -14.99
N ALA A 402 -30.00 -19.65 -15.10
CA ALA A 402 -30.80 -19.32 -16.28
C ALA A 402 -29.95 -18.77 -17.45
N LEU A 403 -28.64 -18.61 -17.26
CA LEU A 403 -27.68 -18.15 -18.26
C LEU A 403 -28.02 -16.76 -18.83
N THR A 404 -28.36 -15.82 -17.95
CA THR A 404 -28.81 -14.46 -18.32
C THR A 404 -27.84 -13.34 -17.90
N LEU A 405 -27.03 -13.55 -16.86
CA LEU A 405 -25.98 -12.67 -16.39
C LEU A 405 -24.61 -13.23 -16.83
N PRO A 406 -24.01 -12.70 -17.91
CA PRO A 406 -22.68 -13.15 -18.32
C PRO A 406 -21.63 -12.82 -17.26
N PHE A 407 -20.68 -13.72 -17.06
CA PHE A 407 -19.47 -13.46 -16.31
C PHE A 407 -18.51 -12.63 -17.15
N ASN A 408 -17.91 -11.62 -16.53
CA ASN A 408 -16.88 -10.79 -17.16
C ASN A 408 -15.56 -10.95 -16.40
N SER A 409 -14.57 -11.59 -17.01
CA SER A 409 -13.24 -11.80 -16.42
C SER A 409 -12.43 -10.52 -16.22
N THR A 410 -12.85 -9.40 -16.82
CA THR A 410 -12.21 -8.09 -16.63
C THR A 410 -12.72 -7.35 -15.40
N ASN A 411 -13.82 -7.79 -14.79
CA ASN A 411 -14.30 -7.24 -13.53
C ASN A 411 -13.49 -7.79 -12.35
N THR A 412 -13.47 -7.03 -11.25
CA THR A 412 -12.93 -7.47 -9.96
C THR A 412 -14.01 -8.18 -9.16
N TYR A 413 -13.63 -9.26 -8.47
CA TYR A 413 -14.53 -10.02 -7.61
C TYR A 413 -13.88 -10.27 -6.25
N SER A 414 -14.71 -10.34 -5.22
CA SER A 414 -14.26 -10.41 -3.82
C SER A 414 -15.17 -11.24 -2.91
N GLN A 415 -16.16 -11.93 -3.48
CA GLN A 415 -17.14 -12.74 -2.75
C GLN A 415 -17.35 -14.06 -3.48
N ASP A 416 -17.71 -15.08 -2.72
CA ASP A 416 -18.00 -16.40 -3.25
C ASP A 416 -19.08 -16.33 -4.33
N MET A 417 -18.91 -17.12 -5.40
CA MET A 417 -19.84 -17.12 -6.52
C MET A 417 -19.96 -18.49 -7.17
N THR A 418 -21.02 -18.65 -7.95
CA THR A 418 -21.26 -19.83 -8.77
C THR A 418 -21.29 -19.45 -10.24
N LEU A 419 -20.55 -20.18 -11.06
CA LEU A 419 -20.48 -19.99 -12.50
C LEU A 419 -21.00 -21.22 -13.25
N TYR A 420 -21.76 -20.97 -14.31
CA TYR A 420 -22.41 -21.98 -15.15
C TYR A 420 -21.90 -21.86 -16.59
N ALA A 421 -21.41 -22.96 -17.16
CA ALA A 421 -20.99 -23.00 -18.56
C ALA A 421 -22.22 -23.01 -19.48
N LYS A 422 -22.14 -22.27 -20.59
CA LYS A 422 -23.12 -22.32 -21.67
C LYS A 422 -22.54 -23.01 -22.89
N TRP A 423 -23.36 -23.86 -23.52
CA TRP A 423 -22.97 -24.69 -24.66
C TRP A 423 -23.96 -24.50 -25.82
N ALA A 424 -23.42 -24.49 -27.04
CA ALA A 424 -24.19 -24.54 -28.28
C ALA A 424 -23.86 -25.81 -29.06
N GLU A 425 -24.87 -26.51 -29.59
CA GLU A 425 -24.66 -27.67 -30.45
C GLU A 425 -23.88 -27.28 -31.71
N ASN A 426 -22.87 -28.09 -32.04
CA ASN A 426 -22.13 -27.93 -33.28
C ASN A 426 -23.02 -28.30 -34.47
N PRO A 427 -22.92 -27.60 -35.61
CA PRO A 427 -23.67 -27.98 -36.80
C PRO A 427 -23.30 -29.42 -37.20
N ALA A 428 -24.31 -30.23 -37.50
CA ALA A 428 -24.10 -31.59 -37.96
C ALA A 428 -23.26 -31.56 -39.25
N ASP A 429 -22.16 -32.33 -39.28
CA ASP A 429 -21.44 -32.57 -40.52
C ASP A 429 -22.43 -33.15 -41.54
N GLU A 430 -22.77 -32.39 -42.59
CA GLU A 430 -23.46 -32.95 -43.74
C GLU A 430 -22.51 -34.00 -44.34
N VAL A 431 -22.77 -35.27 -44.01
CA VAL A 431 -22.15 -36.41 -44.66
C VAL A 431 -22.51 -36.30 -46.14
N SER A 432 -21.60 -35.79 -46.96
CA SER A 432 -21.69 -35.89 -48.40
C SER A 432 -21.55 -37.38 -48.74
N ILE A 433 -22.68 -38.07 -48.90
CA ILE A 433 -22.71 -39.38 -49.51
C ILE A 433 -22.35 -39.13 -50.98
N GLU A 434 -21.08 -39.26 -51.34
CA GLU A 434 -20.70 -39.39 -52.74
C GLU A 434 -21.29 -40.72 -53.24
N GLU A 435 -22.32 -40.62 -54.08
CA GLU A 435 -22.82 -41.75 -54.86
C GLU A 435 -21.69 -42.29 -55.75
N PRO A 436 -21.55 -43.61 -55.92
CA PRO A 436 -20.53 -44.16 -56.81
C PRO A 436 -20.91 -43.81 -58.27
N ASP A 437 -20.15 -42.89 -58.85
CA ASP A 437 -20.36 -42.42 -60.21
C ASP A 437 -20.10 -43.57 -61.20
N ALA A 438 -21.07 -43.79 -62.09
CA ALA A 438 -21.01 -44.81 -63.13
C ALA A 438 -20.08 -44.37 -64.28
N GLU A 439 -19.30 -45.33 -64.79
CA GLU A 439 -18.36 -45.14 -65.91
C GLU A 439 -19.01 -44.56 -67.19
N GLU A 440 -18.49 -43.41 -67.63
CA GLU A 440 -18.00 -43.02 -68.98
C GLU A 440 -18.83 -43.29 -70.28
N PRO A 441 -18.79 -42.37 -71.27
CA PRO A 441 -17.65 -42.39 -72.21
C PRO A 441 -17.11 -41.03 -72.71
N THR A 442 -15.77 -41.00 -72.75
CA THR A 442 -14.82 -40.28 -73.62
C THR A 442 -15.33 -39.49 -74.84
N THR A 443 -14.77 -38.29 -75.03
CA THR A 443 -14.22 -37.83 -76.32
C THR A 443 -12.95 -36.98 -76.09
N GLN A 444 -11.82 -37.42 -76.66
CA GLN A 444 -10.53 -36.72 -76.80
C GLN A 444 -10.60 -35.74 -77.99
N GLU A 445 -9.89 -34.61 -78.09
CA GLU A 445 -8.44 -34.33 -78.23
C GLU A 445 -8.28 -32.78 -78.46
N PRO A 446 -7.09 -32.16 -78.60
CA PRO A 446 -5.77 -32.38 -77.97
C PRO A 446 -5.13 -31.08 -77.40
N SER A 447 -4.06 -31.23 -76.62
CA SER A 447 -3.26 -30.15 -75.99
C SER A 447 -2.25 -29.47 -76.93
N PRO A 448 -1.55 -28.41 -76.45
CA PRO A 448 -0.10 -28.61 -76.34
C PRO A 448 0.59 -28.05 -75.07
N VAL A 449 1.37 -28.95 -74.46
CA VAL A 449 2.76 -28.82 -73.99
C VAL A 449 3.08 -27.80 -72.87
N VAL A 450 3.16 -28.32 -71.65
CA VAL A 450 4.02 -27.82 -70.55
C VAL A 450 5.32 -28.60 -70.55
N SER A 451 6.44 -27.89 -70.43
CA SER A 451 7.76 -28.44 -70.13
C SER A 451 7.99 -28.54 -68.62
N ASN A 452 8.13 -29.77 -68.13
CA ASN A 452 8.83 -30.16 -66.89
C ASN A 452 10.37 -30.16 -67.15
N PRO A 453 11.30 -30.33 -66.17
CA PRO A 453 11.14 -31.24 -65.02
C PRO A 453 11.93 -30.96 -63.69
N VAL A 454 11.54 -31.72 -62.63
CA VAL A 454 12.39 -32.56 -61.71
C VAL A 454 13.36 -31.87 -60.73
N HIS A 455 13.63 -32.29 -59.49
CA HIS A 455 13.26 -33.32 -58.47
C HIS A 455 13.75 -32.71 -57.11
N GLU A 456 13.53 -33.17 -55.89
CA GLU A 456 13.65 -34.52 -55.33
C GLU A 456 13.21 -34.50 -53.85
N VAL A 457 12.78 -35.68 -53.38
CA VAL A 457 12.34 -36.01 -52.02
C VAL A 457 13.56 -36.38 -51.16
N VAL A 458 13.65 -35.92 -49.90
CA VAL A 458 14.28 -36.69 -48.82
C VAL A 458 13.65 -36.35 -47.46
N THR A 459 13.28 -37.41 -46.72
CA THR A 459 12.80 -37.48 -45.33
C THR A 459 13.95 -37.35 -44.31
N SER A 460 13.71 -36.79 -43.10
CA SER A 460 14.50 -37.19 -41.92
C SER A 460 13.86 -36.81 -40.57
N ASP A 461 13.95 -37.78 -39.65
CA ASP A 461 13.73 -37.72 -38.20
C ASP A 461 14.48 -36.58 -37.50
N LYS A 462 13.94 -36.11 -36.35
CA LYS A 462 14.68 -35.26 -35.41
C LYS A 462 14.94 -36.01 -34.10
N GLN A 463 16.23 -36.27 -33.91
CA GLN A 463 16.85 -36.82 -32.72
C GLN A 463 17.24 -35.70 -31.74
N SER A 464 17.10 -36.01 -30.46
CA SER A 464 17.58 -35.29 -29.29
C SER A 464 19.09 -35.00 -29.32
N THR A 465 19.49 -33.78 -28.97
CA THR A 465 20.89 -33.42 -28.69
C THR A 465 21.06 -32.88 -27.28
N ASN A 466 21.85 -33.62 -26.49
CA ASN A 466 22.43 -33.22 -25.23
C ASN A 466 23.43 -32.06 -25.46
N ILE A 467 23.32 -30.99 -24.68
CA ILE A 467 24.36 -29.97 -24.59
C ILE A 467 25.18 -30.26 -23.33
N VAL A 468 26.45 -30.61 -23.56
CA VAL A 468 27.50 -30.76 -22.56
C VAL A 468 27.98 -29.37 -22.17
N VAL A 469 27.76 -28.95 -20.93
CA VAL A 469 28.40 -27.75 -20.35
C VAL A 469 29.75 -28.15 -19.78
N ASN A 470 30.80 -27.52 -20.30
CA ASN A 470 32.18 -27.73 -19.92
C ASN A 470 32.49 -26.87 -18.68
N ILE A 471 32.81 -27.52 -17.56
CA ILE A 471 33.25 -26.87 -16.30
C ILE A 471 34.77 -26.67 -16.36
N PRO A 472 35.31 -25.44 -16.27
CA PRO A 472 36.70 -25.27 -15.89
C PRO A 472 36.87 -25.32 -14.36
N ALA A 473 37.87 -26.08 -13.95
CA ALA A 473 38.17 -26.48 -12.59
C ALA A 473 38.64 -25.33 -11.67
N SER A 474 38.38 -25.59 -10.39
CA SER A 474 38.94 -24.99 -9.17
C SER A 474 40.35 -24.39 -9.30
N VAL A 475 40.50 -23.15 -8.84
CA VAL A 475 41.79 -22.60 -8.41
C VAL A 475 41.71 -22.39 -6.89
N THR A 476 42.52 -23.16 -6.17
CA THR A 476 42.83 -23.00 -4.75
C THR A 476 43.56 -21.69 -4.50
N PRO A 477 43.27 -20.93 -3.42
CA PRO A 477 44.15 -19.85 -2.99
C PRO A 477 45.41 -20.44 -2.33
N ILE A 478 46.56 -20.00 -2.83
CA ILE A 478 47.89 -20.26 -2.27
C ILE A 478 48.05 -19.40 -1.02
N ILE A 479 48.50 -20.04 0.06
CA ILE A 479 48.96 -19.42 1.30
C ILE A 479 50.30 -18.76 0.99
N ASP A 480 50.41 -17.44 1.19
CA ASP A 480 51.68 -16.74 1.34
C ASP A 480 51.68 -16.03 2.70
N GLU A 481 52.48 -16.57 3.63
CA GLU A 481 52.96 -15.84 4.81
C GLU A 481 53.95 -14.76 4.38
N PRO A 482 54.04 -13.65 5.13
CA PRO A 482 55.31 -12.98 5.30
C PRO A 482 55.76 -13.01 6.76
N SER A 483 56.81 -13.82 6.97
CA SER A 483 58.01 -13.56 7.78
C SER A 483 57.94 -12.54 8.92
N GLU A 484 58.20 -13.06 10.12
CA GLU A 484 58.74 -12.35 11.28
C GLU A 484 59.99 -11.52 10.94
N THR A 485 60.04 -10.29 11.45
CA THR A 485 61.30 -9.61 11.77
C THR A 485 61.17 -8.89 13.10
N ASP A 486 62.08 -9.24 14.01
CA ASP A 486 62.33 -8.69 15.33
C ASP A 486 62.45 -7.16 15.39
N VAL A 487 61.80 -6.53 16.38
CA VAL A 487 62.29 -5.29 17.01
C VAL A 487 61.99 -5.34 18.52
N GLU A 488 63.05 -5.26 19.33
CA GLU A 488 63.08 -5.14 20.79
C GLU A 488 62.52 -3.79 21.32
N PRO A 489 62.21 -3.68 22.62
CA PRO A 489 61.31 -2.65 23.15
C PRO A 489 62.04 -1.37 23.56
N ASP A 490 61.49 -0.21 23.16
CA ASP A 490 61.95 1.09 23.64
C ASP A 490 60.91 1.79 24.52
N THR A 491 61.27 1.86 25.80
CA THR A 491 61.15 2.99 26.73
C THR A 491 59.90 3.89 26.69
N LEU A 492 59.04 3.72 27.71
CA LEU A 492 58.02 4.67 28.16
C LEU A 492 58.69 5.95 28.73
N GLU A 493 58.63 7.05 27.99
CA GLU A 493 58.81 8.40 28.55
C GLU A 493 57.46 9.04 28.88
N ILE A 494 57.33 9.45 30.14
CA ILE A 494 56.21 10.18 30.70
C ILE A 494 56.31 11.64 30.25
N VAL A 495 55.37 12.08 29.40
CA VAL A 495 55.19 13.51 29.10
C VAL A 495 54.15 14.09 30.03
N THR A 496 54.58 15.03 30.87
CA THR A 496 53.75 15.85 31.76
C THR A 496 53.01 16.92 30.97
N GLU A 497 51.68 17.01 31.14
CA GLU A 497 50.84 18.11 30.65
C GLU A 497 51.16 19.45 31.37
N PRO A 498 51.09 20.60 30.68
CA PRO A 498 51.16 21.90 31.34
C PRO A 498 49.78 22.35 31.85
N LYS A 499 49.80 23.04 32.98
CA LYS A 499 48.67 23.71 33.64
C LYS A 499 48.05 24.79 32.77
N ASP A 500 46.74 24.78 32.64
CA ASP A 500 45.95 25.93 32.19
C ASP A 500 45.58 26.84 33.37
N GLU A 501 45.79 28.14 33.16
CA GLU A 501 45.44 29.24 34.07
C GLU A 501 43.94 29.53 34.04
N GLU A 502 43.35 29.70 35.23
CA GLU A 502 41.99 30.20 35.44
C GLU A 502 41.85 31.65 34.92
N VAL A 503 40.88 31.87 34.04
CA VAL A 503 40.37 33.21 33.70
C VAL A 503 38.91 33.29 34.14
N GLU A 504 38.62 34.09 35.17
CA GLU A 504 37.26 34.41 35.59
C GLU A 504 36.52 35.28 34.54
N PRO A 505 35.23 35.04 34.26
CA PRO A 505 34.43 35.99 33.49
C PRO A 505 33.80 37.05 34.41
N SER A 506 34.02 38.32 34.05
CA SER A 506 33.39 39.50 34.64
C SER A 506 31.87 39.53 34.38
N LEU A 507 31.10 39.73 35.44
CA LEU A 507 29.66 40.00 35.40
C LEU A 507 29.39 41.49 35.08
N ASP A 508 28.75 41.76 33.95
CA ASP A 508 28.02 43.02 33.72
C ASP A 508 26.51 42.81 33.95
N PRO A 509 25.76 43.80 34.50
CA PRO A 509 24.36 43.62 34.88
C PRO A 509 23.42 43.86 33.69
N ILE A 510 22.56 42.88 33.40
CA ILE A 510 21.46 43.02 32.43
C ILE A 510 20.34 43.84 33.08
N GLU A 511 20.29 45.13 32.76
CA GLU A 511 19.11 45.98 32.97
C GLU A 511 18.04 45.73 31.89
N ASN A 512 16.85 45.32 32.36
CA ASN A 512 15.51 45.53 31.79
C ASN A 512 15.36 45.80 30.28
N LYS A 513 14.97 44.76 29.52
CA LYS A 513 14.18 44.88 28.28
C LYS A 513 12.97 43.96 28.28
N VAL A 514 12.07 44.14 29.25
CA VAL A 514 10.68 43.68 29.15
C VAL A 514 9.81 44.86 28.72
N SER A 515 9.68 45.08 27.41
CA SER A 515 8.48 45.65 26.78
C SER A 515 8.69 45.73 25.26
N LYS A 516 8.10 44.78 24.52
CA LYS A 516 7.63 44.93 23.12
C LYS A 516 7.03 43.64 22.54
N ALA A 517 7.29 42.46 23.13
CA ALA A 517 6.66 41.21 22.70
C ALA A 517 5.15 41.11 23.01
N GLY A 518 4.69 41.74 24.10
CA GLY A 518 3.27 41.75 24.47
C GLY A 518 2.37 42.62 23.57
N SER A 519 2.92 43.48 22.70
CA SER A 519 2.11 44.40 21.88
C SER A 519 1.67 43.80 20.54
N TRP A 520 2.29 42.71 20.08
CA TRP A 520 1.96 42.07 18.81
C TRP A 520 0.83 41.05 18.93
N CYS A 521 0.68 40.38 20.09
CA CYS A 521 -0.45 39.48 20.36
C CYS A 521 -1.81 40.22 20.34
N TRP A 522 -1.88 41.43 20.89
CA TRP A 522 -3.12 42.23 20.85
C TRP A 522 -3.48 42.68 19.43
N LEU A 523 -2.48 42.93 18.58
CA LEU A 523 -2.72 43.31 17.19
C LEU A 523 -3.28 42.14 16.38
N TRP A 524 -2.74 40.92 16.56
CA TRP A 524 -3.26 39.70 15.93
C TRP A 524 -4.67 39.34 16.41
N LEU A 525 -4.93 39.47 17.71
CA LEU A 525 -6.25 39.20 18.29
C LEU A 525 -7.30 40.22 17.79
N LEU A 526 -6.90 41.49 17.59
CA LEU A 526 -7.73 42.50 16.94
C LEU A 526 -8.02 42.18 15.47
N ILE A 527 -7.02 41.71 14.71
CA ILE A 527 -7.17 41.33 13.30
C ILE A 527 -8.14 40.14 13.16
N ILE A 528 -8.01 39.13 14.00
CA ILE A 528 -8.91 37.97 14.01
C ILE A 528 -10.34 38.40 14.34
N LEU A 529 -10.53 39.27 15.35
CA LEU A 529 -11.85 39.80 15.69
C LEU A 529 -12.47 40.61 14.54
N LEU A 530 -11.67 41.38 13.79
CA LEU A 530 -12.13 42.11 12.61
C LEU A 530 -12.50 41.19 11.45
N LEU A 531 -11.76 40.09 11.22
CA LEU A 531 -12.09 39.09 10.20
C LEU A 531 -13.37 38.31 10.52
N VAL A 532 -13.57 37.94 11.80
CA VAL A 532 -14.80 37.32 12.27
C VAL A 532 -15.97 38.28 12.13
N ALA A 533 -15.81 39.55 12.56
CA ALA A 533 -16.84 40.57 12.39
C ALA A 533 -17.18 40.82 10.91
N TYR A 534 -16.18 40.84 10.02
CA TYR A 534 -16.37 40.99 8.58
C TYR A 534 -17.13 39.81 7.97
N THR A 535 -16.82 38.58 8.41
CA THR A 535 -17.50 37.36 7.94
C THR A 535 -18.96 37.32 8.38
N ILE A 536 -19.23 37.74 9.62
CA ILE A 536 -20.59 37.89 10.17
C ILE A 536 -21.35 38.98 9.40
N TYR A 537 -20.73 40.14 9.18
CA TYR A 537 -21.32 41.22 8.39
C TYR A 537 -21.65 40.79 6.96
N ARG A 538 -20.76 40.03 6.29
CA ARG A 538 -20.99 39.50 4.94
C ARG A 538 -22.16 38.51 4.91
N LYS A 539 -22.29 37.64 5.92
CA LYS A 539 -23.43 36.72 6.06
C LYS A 539 -24.75 37.46 6.32
N LEU A 540 -24.75 38.52 7.14
CA LEU A 540 -25.94 39.33 7.40
C LEU A 540 -26.36 40.14 6.16
N LYS A 541 -25.41 40.75 5.45
CA LYS A 541 -25.68 41.50 4.22
C LYS A 541 -26.19 40.62 3.07
N ARG A 542 -25.73 39.37 2.97
CA ARG A 542 -26.31 38.38 2.04
C ARG A 542 -27.76 38.02 2.40
N ARG A 543 -28.13 38.02 3.69
CA ARG A 543 -29.51 37.74 4.12
C ARG A 543 -30.46 38.92 3.85
N GLU A 544 -30.00 40.17 3.90
CA GLU A 544 -30.82 41.34 3.52
C GLU A 544 -31.08 41.40 2.00
N LEU A 545 -30.14 40.93 1.17
CA LEU A 545 -30.32 40.91 -0.30
C LEU A 545 -31.29 39.81 -0.76
N VAL A 546 -31.46 38.73 0.00
CA VAL A 546 -32.39 37.63 -0.31
C VAL A 546 -33.83 37.91 0.19
N GLN A 547 -34.04 38.94 1.01
CA GLN A 547 -35.38 39.36 1.46
C GLN A 547 -35.99 40.50 0.61
N HIS A 548 -35.29 40.96 -0.43
CA HIS A 548 -35.77 42.03 -1.33
C HIS A 548 -35.77 41.65 -2.82
N GLU A 549 -35.55 40.38 -3.15
CA GLU A 549 -35.99 39.73 -4.40
C GLU A 549 -37.16 38.79 -4.09
#